data_AF-A0A9X8H3X9-F1
#
_entry.id   AF-A0A9X8H3X9-F1
#
_cell.length_a   1.000
_cell.length_b   1.000
_cell.length_c   1.000
_cell.angle_alpha   90.00
_cell.angle_beta   90.00
_cell.angle_gamma   90.00
#
_symmetry.space_group_name_H-M   'P 1'
#
loop_
_entity.id
_entity.type
_entity.pdbx_description
1 polymer ?
#
loop_
_entity_poly.entity_id
_entity_poly.type
_entity_poly.pdbx_seq_one_letter_code
_entity_poly.pdbx_strand_id
1 'polypeptide(L)'
;MGGQGRKSLFPFKDDLLEYMRGQRAKEMYLRVLHLVLWIKRNHQPWLLQYIEAKKSFASGYESLGHLLRVYFDMPPWKTLAEVGKSSKVDKKTMHSERISVVLTVRADGVKLPMLFIIKGQSGRPLKKKELLTYDPAHVYAVQANAWMDYRVWNIYLERLFA
;
A
#
# COMPACT_ATOMS: atom_id res chain seq x y z
N MET A 1 -30.72 -10.55 -5.24
CA MET A 1 -30.71 -9.08 -5.16
C MET A 1 -29.92 -8.67 -3.93
N GLY A 2 -29.03 -7.68 -4.03
CA GLY A 2 -28.47 -6.98 -2.87
C GLY A 2 -26.99 -7.21 -2.54
N GLY A 3 -26.08 -7.16 -3.52
CA GLY A 3 -24.66 -6.92 -3.21
C GLY A 3 -24.49 -5.44 -2.85
N GLN A 4 -24.27 -5.11 -1.58
CA GLN A 4 -23.81 -3.76 -1.20
C GLN A 4 -22.39 -3.59 -1.77
N GLY A 5 -22.33 -3.06 -2.99
CA GLY A 5 -21.08 -2.59 -3.58
C GLY A 5 -20.43 -1.60 -2.61
N ARG A 6 -19.15 -1.80 -2.30
CA ARG A 6 -18.32 -0.86 -1.56
C ARG A 6 -18.58 0.53 -2.16
N LYS A 7 -19.19 1.45 -1.40
CA LYS A 7 -19.42 2.82 -1.85
C LYS A 7 -18.05 3.40 -2.23
N SER A 8 -17.85 3.69 -3.52
CA SER A 8 -16.63 4.34 -3.99
C SER A 8 -16.54 5.70 -3.31
N LEU A 9 -15.46 5.93 -2.55
CA LEU A 9 -15.33 7.14 -1.74
C LEU A 9 -15.17 8.40 -2.60
N PHE A 10 -14.67 8.23 -3.83
CA PHE A 10 -14.67 9.23 -4.87
C PHE A 10 -15.62 8.79 -5.99
N PRO A 11 -16.57 9.64 -6.42
CA PRO A 11 -17.46 9.33 -7.55
C PRO A 11 -16.72 9.32 -8.90
N PHE A 12 -15.50 9.88 -8.96
CA PHE A 12 -14.64 10.00 -10.15
C PHE A 12 -13.34 9.18 -10.04
N LYS A 13 -13.41 8.02 -9.36
CA LYS A 13 -12.24 7.17 -9.13
C LYS A 13 -11.46 6.86 -10.41
N ASP A 14 -12.15 6.51 -11.49
CA ASP A 14 -11.52 6.03 -12.71
C ASP A 14 -10.77 7.15 -13.45
N ASP A 15 -11.35 8.36 -13.52
CA ASP A 15 -10.73 9.57 -14.07
C ASP A 15 -9.46 9.94 -13.28
N LEU A 16 -9.54 9.87 -11.96
CA LEU A 16 -8.39 10.14 -11.08
C LEU A 16 -7.27 9.12 -11.29
N LEU A 17 -7.62 7.83 -11.48
CA LEU A 17 -6.66 6.78 -11.81
C LEU A 17 -6.03 6.99 -13.19
N GLU A 18 -6.80 7.45 -14.18
CA GLU A 18 -6.29 7.75 -15.51
C GLU A 18 -5.29 8.90 -15.49
N TYR A 19 -5.62 10.00 -14.82
CA TYR A 19 -4.69 11.10 -14.60
C TYR A 19 -3.38 10.61 -13.99
N MET A 20 -3.45 9.80 -12.94
CA MET A 20 -2.27 9.26 -12.27
C MET A 20 -1.42 8.37 -13.19
N ARG A 21 -2.05 7.50 -14.00
CA ARG A 21 -1.35 6.69 -15.00
C ARG A 21 -0.63 7.57 -16.01
N GLY A 22 -1.26 8.65 -16.46
CA GLY A 22 -0.67 9.62 -17.38
C GLY A 22 0.55 10.34 -16.80
N GLN A 23 0.46 10.81 -15.55
CA GLN A 23 1.59 11.48 -14.88
C GLN A 23 2.76 10.51 -14.64
N ARG A 24 2.46 9.24 -14.34
CA ARG A 24 3.47 8.18 -14.21
C ARG A 24 4.17 7.87 -15.53
N ALA A 25 3.43 7.79 -16.65
CA ALA A 25 4.01 7.56 -17.97
C ALA A 25 4.98 8.67 -18.39
N LYS A 26 4.83 9.87 -17.80
CA LYS A 26 5.70 11.05 -18.01
C LYS A 26 6.83 11.16 -16.96
N GLU A 27 7.04 10.13 -16.15
CA GLU A 27 8.02 10.10 -15.04
C GLU A 27 7.88 11.25 -14.02
N MET A 28 6.70 11.85 -13.91
CA MET A 28 6.49 12.95 -12.98
C MET A 28 6.22 12.46 -11.57
N TYR A 29 6.85 13.11 -10.60
CA TYR A 29 6.57 12.88 -9.19
C TYR A 29 5.11 13.27 -8.86
N LEU A 30 4.36 12.33 -8.26
CA LEU A 30 2.96 12.51 -7.87
C LEU A 30 2.86 12.67 -6.35
N ARG A 31 2.49 13.86 -5.89
CA ARG A 31 2.18 14.16 -4.49
C ARG A 31 0.68 14.32 -4.29
N VAL A 32 0.26 14.25 -3.02
CA VAL A 32 -1.08 14.66 -2.57
C VAL A 32 -1.46 16.03 -3.15
N LEU A 33 -0.53 16.98 -3.18
CA LEU A 33 -0.75 18.29 -3.79
C LEU A 33 -1.20 18.21 -5.26
N HIS A 34 -0.56 17.37 -6.08
CA HIS A 34 -0.91 17.23 -7.50
C HIS A 34 -2.32 16.65 -7.68
N LEU A 35 -2.71 15.72 -6.80
CA LEU A 35 -4.05 15.14 -6.77
C LEU A 35 -5.09 16.17 -6.34
N VAL A 36 -4.81 16.95 -5.29
CA VAL A 36 -5.70 18.03 -4.84
C VAL A 36 -5.88 19.09 -5.93
N LEU A 37 -4.81 19.48 -6.62
CA LEU A 37 -4.87 20.45 -7.72
C LEU A 37 -5.69 19.91 -8.90
N TRP A 38 -5.51 18.62 -9.24
CA TRP A 38 -6.29 18.00 -10.30
C TRP A 38 -7.78 17.89 -9.92
N ILE A 39 -8.11 17.50 -8.68
CA ILE A 39 -9.50 17.46 -8.19
C ILE A 39 -10.11 18.88 -8.20
N LYS A 40 -9.36 19.88 -7.74
CA LYS A 40 -9.80 21.29 -7.76
C LYS A 40 -10.10 21.77 -9.18
N ARG A 41 -9.36 21.30 -10.18
CA ARG A 41 -9.52 21.70 -11.58
C ARG A 41 -10.65 20.96 -12.30
N ASN A 42 -10.85 19.67 -12.01
CA ASN A 42 -11.74 18.80 -12.80
C ASN A 42 -13.02 18.39 -12.07
N HIS A 43 -13.03 18.43 -10.74
CA HIS A 43 -14.17 18.04 -9.89
C HIS A 43 -14.42 19.08 -8.78
N GLN A 44 -14.29 20.37 -9.12
CA GLN A 44 -14.51 21.47 -8.18
C GLN A 44 -15.86 21.43 -7.45
N PRO A 45 -17.00 21.13 -8.12
CA PRO A 45 -18.29 21.08 -7.43
C PRO A 45 -18.31 20.03 -6.31
N TRP A 46 -17.75 18.85 -6.58
CA TRP A 46 -17.62 17.80 -5.57
C TRP A 46 -16.67 18.21 -4.45
N LEU A 47 -15.54 18.86 -4.76
CA LEU A 47 -14.59 19.32 -3.76
C LEU A 47 -15.23 20.33 -2.78
N LEU A 48 -16.03 21.26 -3.30
CA LEU A 48 -16.73 22.24 -2.48
C LEU A 48 -17.75 21.57 -1.56
N GLN A 49 -18.58 20.68 -2.09
CA GLN A 49 -19.53 19.90 -1.29
C GLN A 49 -18.82 19.05 -0.22
N TYR A 50 -17.70 18.43 -0.58
CA TYR A 50 -16.90 17.62 0.34
C TYR A 50 -16.36 18.46 1.51
N ILE A 51 -15.86 19.68 1.24
CA ILE A 51 -15.32 20.58 2.26
C ILE A 51 -16.43 21.19 3.12
N GLU A 52 -17.55 21.57 2.52
CA GLU A 52 -18.71 22.14 3.21
C GLU A 52 -19.31 21.16 4.23
N ALA A 53 -19.27 19.85 3.93
CA ALA A 53 -19.67 18.81 4.87
C ALA A 53 -18.71 18.63 6.08
N LYS A 54 -17.69 19.48 6.24
CA LYS A 54 -16.66 19.38 7.29
C LYS A 54 -16.77 20.55 8.26
N LYS A 55 -16.20 20.35 9.45
CA LYS A 55 -16.24 21.33 10.55
C LYS A 55 -15.66 22.70 10.17
N SER A 56 -14.68 22.72 9.28
CA SER A 56 -14.03 23.94 8.78
C SER A 56 -13.31 23.66 7.46
N PHE A 57 -13.02 24.73 6.71
CA PHE A 57 -12.23 24.67 5.49
C PHE A 57 -10.87 23.95 5.69
N ALA A 58 -10.14 24.30 6.75
CA ALA A 58 -8.87 23.67 7.08
C ALA A 58 -9.04 22.16 7.35
N SER A 59 -10.02 21.78 8.18
CA SER A 59 -10.31 20.37 8.44
C SER A 59 -10.74 19.60 7.19
N GLY A 60 -11.36 20.29 6.22
CA GLY A 60 -11.74 19.71 4.94
C GLY A 60 -10.53 19.31 4.11
N TYR A 61 -9.57 20.22 3.93
CA TYR A 61 -8.34 19.91 3.19
C TYR A 61 -7.45 18.91 3.92
N GLU A 62 -7.36 18.97 5.25
CA GLU A 62 -6.65 17.95 6.04
C GLU A 62 -7.25 16.56 5.84
N SER A 63 -8.59 16.45 5.96
CA SER A 63 -9.29 15.17 5.76
C SER A 63 -9.16 14.65 4.33
N LEU A 64 -9.19 15.54 3.33
CA LEU A 64 -8.95 15.18 1.93
C LEU A 64 -7.50 14.71 1.73
N GLY A 65 -6.53 15.39 2.34
CA GLY A 65 -5.13 15.02 2.29
C GLY A 65 -4.88 13.62 2.85
N HIS A 66 -5.44 13.31 4.03
CA HIS A 66 -5.39 11.97 4.62
C HIS A 66 -6.05 10.93 3.72
N LEU A 67 -7.21 11.26 3.16
CA LEU A 67 -7.93 10.36 2.28
C LEU A 67 -7.11 10.00 1.03
N LEU A 68 -6.52 11.00 0.37
CA LEU A 68 -5.67 10.78 -0.79
C LEU A 68 -4.41 9.99 -0.43
N ARG A 69 -3.82 10.18 0.76
CA ARG A 69 -2.68 9.36 1.19
C ARG A 69 -3.04 7.88 1.34
N VAL A 70 -4.15 7.58 2.02
CA VAL A 70 -4.60 6.20 2.25
C VAL A 70 -5.03 5.52 0.95
N TYR A 71 -5.70 6.24 0.06
CA TYR A 71 -6.21 5.66 -1.18
C TYR A 71 -5.11 5.39 -2.22
N PHE A 72 -3.97 6.09 -2.11
CA PHE A 72 -2.94 6.10 -3.15
C PHE A 72 -1.54 5.77 -2.64
N ASP A 73 -1.42 5.11 -1.48
CA ASP A 73 -0.19 4.42 -1.08
C ASP A 73 0.10 3.32 -2.12
N MET A 74 0.84 3.70 -3.16
CA MET A 74 1.11 2.88 -4.32
C MET A 74 2.47 2.20 -4.15
N PRO A 75 2.60 0.91 -4.51
CA PRO A 75 3.89 0.24 -4.45
C PRO A 75 4.90 0.98 -5.34
N PRO A 76 6.19 0.99 -4.94
CA PRO A 76 7.21 1.72 -5.66
C PRO A 76 7.28 1.28 -7.13
N TRP A 77 7.40 2.26 -8.04
CA TRP A 77 7.54 2.07 -9.49
C TRP A 77 8.86 1.41 -9.89
N LYS A 78 9.88 1.45 -9.03
CA LYS A 78 11.21 0.91 -9.31
C LYS A 78 11.45 -0.37 -8.52
N THR A 79 11.57 -1.48 -9.24
CA THR A 79 12.22 -2.69 -8.74
C THR A 79 13.71 -2.53 -8.99
N LEU A 80 14.49 -2.39 -7.93
CA LEU A 80 15.95 -2.39 -8.03
C LEU A 80 16.43 -3.83 -8.22
N ALA A 81 17.41 -4.01 -9.11
CA ALA A 81 18.14 -5.26 -9.30
C ALA A 81 19.64 -4.97 -9.27
N GLU A 82 20.45 -5.99 -8.97
CA GLU A 82 21.91 -5.88 -9.05
C GLU A 82 22.36 -5.49 -10.47
N VAL A 83 23.44 -4.71 -10.58
CA VAL A 83 23.99 -4.27 -11.87
C VAL A 83 24.32 -5.49 -12.75
N GLY A 84 23.74 -5.54 -13.95
CA GLY A 84 23.86 -6.67 -14.87
C GLY A 84 22.77 -7.74 -14.74
N LYS A 85 21.82 -7.60 -13.80
CA LYS A 85 20.69 -8.53 -13.62
C LYS A 85 19.33 -7.91 -13.98
N SER A 86 18.40 -8.79 -14.35
CA SER A 86 17.03 -8.42 -14.71
C SER A 86 16.23 -7.99 -13.48
N SER A 87 15.45 -6.92 -13.60
CA SER A 87 14.45 -6.50 -12.61
C SER A 87 13.08 -7.20 -12.78
N LYS A 88 12.95 -8.09 -13.77
CA LYS A 88 11.76 -8.93 -13.95
C LYS A 88 11.72 -10.01 -12.87
N VAL A 89 10.65 -9.97 -12.08
CA VAL A 89 10.27 -11.01 -11.13
C VAL A 89 9.54 -12.11 -11.91
N ASP A 90 10.19 -13.25 -12.12
CA ASP A 90 9.62 -14.44 -12.74
C ASP A 90 8.57 -15.12 -11.83
N LYS A 91 7.60 -15.82 -12.44
CA LYS A 91 6.55 -16.54 -11.69
C LYS A 91 7.00 -17.92 -11.19
N LYS A 92 8.31 -18.18 -11.07
CA LYS A 92 8.79 -19.53 -10.78
C LYS A 92 8.72 -19.89 -9.30
N THR A 93 8.00 -20.97 -9.06
CA THR A 93 7.91 -21.71 -7.81
C THR A 93 9.30 -22.07 -7.28
N MET A 94 9.53 -21.78 -6.00
CA MET A 94 10.66 -22.20 -5.14
C MET A 94 11.83 -21.22 -4.94
N HIS A 95 11.77 -19.99 -5.47
CA HIS A 95 12.70 -18.90 -5.11
C HIS A 95 11.92 -17.60 -4.82
N SER A 96 12.15 -16.97 -3.67
CA SER A 96 11.41 -15.76 -3.28
C SER A 96 12.06 -14.50 -3.85
N GLU A 97 11.56 -14.04 -5.00
CA GLU A 97 12.03 -12.79 -5.64
C GLU A 97 11.37 -11.53 -5.06
N ARG A 98 10.44 -11.66 -4.10
CA ARG A 98 9.72 -10.53 -3.51
C ARG A 98 9.47 -10.73 -2.02
N ILE A 99 10.02 -9.82 -1.22
CA ILE A 99 9.72 -9.63 0.19
C ILE A 99 9.05 -8.27 0.34
N SER A 100 7.92 -8.22 1.03
CA SER A 100 7.30 -6.97 1.47
C SER A 100 7.56 -6.78 2.96
N VAL A 101 8.00 -5.59 3.36
CA VAL A 101 8.25 -5.26 4.77
C VAL A 101 7.26 -4.19 5.20
N VAL A 102 6.48 -4.47 6.24
CA VAL A 102 5.61 -3.48 6.87
C VAL A 102 6.33 -2.92 8.08
N LEU A 103 6.54 -1.60 8.05
CA LEU A 103 7.09 -0.83 9.15
C LEU A 103 5.94 -0.24 9.96
N THR A 104 5.93 -0.52 11.26
CA THR A 104 4.87 -0.08 12.18
C THR A 104 5.47 0.70 13.33
N VAL A 105 4.85 1.83 13.63
CA VAL A 105 5.24 2.72 14.72
C VAL A 105 3.99 3.00 15.54
N ARG A 106 4.10 2.86 16.86
CA ARG A 106 3.04 3.17 17.79
C ARG A 106 2.99 4.68 18.05
N ALA A 107 1.83 5.19 18.50
CA ALA A 107 1.61 6.63 18.67
C ALA A 107 2.57 7.30 19.67
N ASP A 108 3.19 6.54 20.57
CA ASP A 108 4.21 6.99 21.52
C ASP A 108 5.63 6.99 20.94
N GLY A 109 5.78 6.78 19.63
CA GLY A 109 7.07 6.76 18.93
C GLY A 109 7.83 5.43 19.04
N VAL A 110 7.26 4.42 19.71
CA VAL A 110 7.90 3.10 19.81
C VAL A 110 7.79 2.35 18.49
N LYS A 111 8.93 1.89 17.98
CA LYS A 111 9.01 0.99 16.82
C LYS A 111 8.50 -0.39 17.21
N LEU A 112 7.47 -0.88 16.51
CA LEU A 112 6.93 -2.21 16.71
C LEU A 112 7.69 -3.25 15.85
N PRO A 113 7.56 -4.56 16.14
CA PRO A 113 8.10 -5.63 15.31
C PRO A 113 7.77 -5.44 13.83
N MET A 114 8.76 -5.53 12.95
CA MET A 114 8.53 -5.46 11.50
C MET A 114 7.83 -6.73 11.03
N LEU A 115 6.91 -6.60 10.08
CA LEU A 115 6.25 -7.74 9.44
C LEU A 115 6.84 -7.98 8.06
N PHE A 116 7.49 -9.12 7.89
CA PHE A 116 8.04 -9.59 6.63
C PHE A 116 7.05 -10.54 5.96
N ILE A 117 6.58 -10.18 4.76
CA ILE A 117 5.71 -11.00 3.93
C ILE A 117 6.53 -11.55 2.78
N ILE A 118 6.82 -12.85 2.85
CA ILE A 118 7.67 -13.55 1.90
C ILE A 118 6.79 -14.21 0.85
N LYS A 119 7.11 -14.00 -0.44
CA LYS A 119 6.39 -14.66 -1.53
C LYS A 119 6.67 -16.15 -1.48
N GLY A 120 5.64 -16.97 -1.30
CA GLY A 120 5.78 -18.43 -1.24
C GLY A 120 4.46 -19.17 -1.07
N GLN A 121 4.50 -20.50 -1.19
CA GLN A 121 3.34 -21.35 -0.90
C GLN A 121 3.28 -21.65 0.59
N SER A 122 2.15 -21.30 1.21
CA SER A 122 1.85 -21.59 2.62
C SER A 122 1.95 -23.10 2.89
N GLY A 123 2.63 -23.50 3.96
CA GLY A 123 2.74 -24.90 4.39
C GLY A 123 3.88 -25.71 3.79
N ARG A 124 4.68 -25.15 2.87
CA ARG A 124 5.96 -25.75 2.45
C ARG A 124 7.13 -25.06 3.17
N PRO A 125 8.14 -25.81 3.64
CA PRO A 125 9.36 -25.20 4.16
C PRO A 125 9.99 -24.31 3.08
N LEU A 126 10.24 -23.04 3.41
CA LEU A 126 11.13 -22.21 2.61
C LEU A 126 12.50 -22.91 2.58
N LYS A 127 13.13 -23.01 1.40
CA LYS A 127 14.47 -23.61 1.32
C LYS A 127 15.41 -22.77 2.19
N LYS A 128 16.09 -23.39 3.16
CA LYS A 128 17.03 -22.79 4.13
C LYS A 128 18.19 -21.98 3.50
N LYS A 129 18.27 -21.87 2.18
CA LYS A 129 19.32 -21.14 1.44
C LYS A 129 19.03 -19.64 1.26
N GLU A 130 17.80 -19.15 1.52
CA GLU A 130 17.43 -17.74 1.25
C GLU A 130 17.43 -16.85 2.49
N LEU A 131 17.20 -17.40 3.69
CA LEU A 131 17.44 -16.75 4.98
C LEU A 131 17.99 -17.81 5.93
N LEU A 132 19.23 -17.61 6.40
CA LEU A 132 19.92 -18.56 7.29
C LEU A 132 19.21 -18.70 8.65
N THR A 133 18.54 -17.64 9.11
CA THR A 133 17.80 -17.56 10.38
C THR A 133 16.81 -16.41 10.34
N TYR A 134 15.66 -16.58 10.99
CA TYR A 134 14.68 -15.52 11.23
C TYR A 134 14.98 -14.84 12.57
N ASP A 135 14.92 -13.51 12.62
CA ASP A 135 15.07 -12.79 13.88
C ASP A 135 13.77 -12.93 14.70
N PRO A 136 13.78 -13.54 15.90
CA PRO A 136 12.58 -13.73 16.70
C PRO A 136 11.92 -12.42 17.17
N ALA A 137 12.62 -11.28 17.06
CA ALA A 137 12.09 -9.95 17.34
C ALA A 137 11.09 -9.46 16.28
N HIS A 138 10.98 -10.14 15.13
CA HIS A 138 10.14 -9.74 14.00
C HIS A 138 9.13 -10.83 13.62
N VAL A 139 8.14 -10.44 12.83
CA VAL A 139 7.05 -11.32 12.41
C VAL A 139 7.24 -11.69 10.95
N TYR A 140 7.07 -12.97 10.62
CA TYR A 140 7.24 -13.48 9.27
C TYR A 140 5.99 -14.22 8.83
N ALA A 141 5.50 -13.91 7.64
CA ALA A 141 4.37 -14.58 7.01
C ALA A 141 4.71 -14.99 5.57
N VAL A 142 4.24 -16.16 5.15
CA VAL A 142 4.43 -16.66 3.79
C VAL A 142 3.10 -16.62 3.05
N GLN A 143 3.08 -15.94 1.91
CA GLN A 143 1.87 -15.73 1.12
C GLN A 143 2.20 -15.76 -0.38
N ALA A 144 1.30 -16.29 -1.21
CA ALA A 144 1.57 -16.53 -2.64
C ALA A 144 1.91 -15.27 -3.44
N ASN A 145 1.42 -14.12 -2.98
CA ASN A 145 1.49 -12.86 -3.71
C ASN A 145 2.34 -11.79 -2.99
N ALA A 146 2.86 -12.08 -1.79
CA ALA A 146 3.64 -11.17 -0.94
C ALA A 146 3.01 -9.78 -0.73
N TRP A 147 1.70 -9.70 -0.48
CA TRP A 147 1.00 -8.49 -0.05
C TRP A 147 0.25 -8.72 1.26
N MET A 148 -0.10 -7.63 1.94
CA MET A 148 -0.80 -7.66 3.22
C MET A 148 -2.29 -7.95 3.01
N ASP A 149 -2.72 -9.16 3.34
CA ASP A 149 -4.12 -9.57 3.35
C ASP A 149 -4.65 -9.78 4.79
N TYR A 150 -5.94 -10.10 4.93
CA TYR A 150 -6.59 -10.32 6.22
C TYR A 150 -5.89 -11.38 7.07
N ARG A 151 -5.41 -12.47 6.46
CA ARG A 151 -4.75 -13.56 7.16
C ARG A 151 -3.39 -13.11 7.70
N VAL A 152 -2.59 -12.46 6.86
CA VAL A 152 -1.25 -11.96 7.23
C VAL A 152 -1.36 -10.88 8.30
N TRP A 153 -2.40 -10.05 8.23
CA TRP A 153 -2.73 -9.07 9.26
C TRP A 153 -3.08 -9.73 10.60
N ASN A 154 -3.91 -10.78 10.59
CA ASN A 154 -4.29 -11.47 11.82
C ASN A 154 -3.08 -12.11 12.54
N ILE A 155 -2.17 -12.75 11.79
CA ILE A 155 -0.91 -13.29 12.34
C ILE A 155 -0.10 -12.21 13.05
N TYR A 156 -0.07 -11.01 12.47
CA TYR A 156 0.66 -9.88 13.03
C TYR A 156 0.00 -9.35 14.30
N LEU A 157 -1.33 -9.22 14.31
CA LEU A 157 -2.08 -8.79 15.50
C LEU A 157 -1.94 -9.79 16.65
N GLU A 158 -2.06 -11.09 16.37
CA GLU A 158 -1.87 -12.14 17.38
C GLU A 158 -0.48 -12.04 18.03
N ARG A 159 0.56 -11.72 17.27
CA ARG A 159 1.91 -11.54 17.81
C ARG A 159 2.09 -10.23 18.58
N LEU A 160 1.38 -9.18 18.23
CA LEU A 160 1.45 -7.89 18.93
C LEU A 160 0.65 -7.86 20.24
N PHE A 161 -0.43 -8.64 20.32
CA PHE A 161 -1.34 -8.67 21.48
C PHE A 161 -1.23 -9.95 22.33
N ALA A 162 -0.37 -10.91 21.96
CA ALA A 162 0.02 -12.04 22.81
C ALA A 162 0.95 -11.59 23.94
#